data_AF-A0A3M1WEJ6-F1
#
_entry.id   AF-A0A3M1WEJ6-F1
#
_cell.length_a   1.000
_cell.length_b   1.000
_cell.length_c   1.000
_cell.angle_alpha   90.00
_cell.angle_beta   90.00
_cell.angle_gamma   90.00
#
_symmetry.space_group_name_H-M   'P 1'
#
loop_
_entity.id
_entity.type
_entity.pdbx_description
1 polymer ?
#
loop_
_entity_poly.entity_id
_entity_poly.type
_entity_poly.pdbx_seq_one_letter_code
_entity_poly.pdbx_strand_id
1 'polypeptide(L)'
;AGAFTEGTFYPAFAQDLKRANKSIVILSPFMTGPGVARWVDALRAAVERGVQVRVVTRPAKEFGGGGTAEVAELVRGLRKIGVVVDLRARMHEKIACVDDRILWHGSLNILSHRDTSESMLRLEIPTACLLLSTFLSPPAQGRADGAPGFDIAGNPECPICGGPTVWNNGRYGIWFKCEDPNCEGTIKSSRGGARSSGGRRTGGGRRGGANPEVSPCPEPGCGGVLRKRKGRYGPFLGCSNYPKCRHTERME
;
A
#
# COMPACT_ATOMS: atom_id res chain seq x y z
N ALA A 1 -0.41 -26.25 -4.64
CA ALA A 1 -1.40 -25.30 -4.08
C ALA A 1 -2.24 -26.02 -3.02
N GLY A 2 -2.84 -25.33 -2.05
CA GLY A 2 -3.66 -25.96 -1.02
C GLY A 2 -4.27 -24.97 -0.03
N ALA A 3 -5.21 -25.45 0.78
CA ALA A 3 -5.80 -24.72 1.90
C ALA A 3 -5.18 -25.20 3.22
N PHE A 4 -4.95 -24.27 4.14
CA PHE A 4 -4.23 -24.46 5.38
C PHE A 4 -4.99 -23.79 6.53
N THR A 5 -4.94 -24.42 7.70
CA THR A 5 -5.41 -23.85 8.96
C THR A 5 -4.26 -23.16 9.68
N GLU A 6 -4.52 -22.54 10.82
CA GLU A 6 -3.49 -22.04 11.72
C GLU A 6 -2.46 -23.11 12.09
N GLY A 7 -2.85 -24.37 12.24
CA GLY A 7 -1.93 -25.46 12.59
C GLY A 7 -1.04 -25.91 11.42
N THR A 8 -1.61 -26.04 10.22
CA THR A 8 -0.87 -26.57 9.06
C THR A 8 -0.11 -25.49 8.29
N PHE A 9 -0.46 -24.21 8.47
CA PHE A 9 0.22 -23.07 7.87
C PHE A 9 1.70 -22.99 8.27
N TYR A 10 2.00 -23.07 9.57
CA TYR A 10 3.34 -22.84 10.10
C TYR A 10 4.44 -23.71 9.48
N PRO A 11 4.35 -25.05 9.50
CA PRO A 11 5.38 -25.90 8.91
C PRO A 11 5.50 -25.71 7.38
N ALA A 12 4.37 -25.51 6.70
CA ALA A 12 4.36 -25.31 5.24
C ALA A 12 5.02 -23.98 4.84
N PHE A 13 4.68 -22.89 5.54
CA PHE A 13 5.27 -21.58 5.29
C PHE A 13 6.77 -21.56 5.64
N ALA A 14 7.17 -22.19 6.75
CA ALA A 14 8.59 -22.35 7.11
C ALA A 14 9.40 -23.05 6.00
N GLN A 15 8.81 -24.08 5.37
CA GLN A 15 9.44 -24.78 4.26
C GLN A 15 9.60 -23.90 3.02
N ASP A 16 8.58 -23.07 2.71
CA ASP A 16 8.68 -22.10 1.62
C ASP A 16 9.76 -21.05 1.89
N LEU A 17 9.86 -20.51 3.12
CA LEU A 17 10.93 -19.57 3.51
C LEU A 17 12.33 -20.18 3.41
N LYS A 18 12.47 -21.46 3.79
CA LYS A 18 13.74 -22.19 3.67
C LYS A 18 14.16 -22.40 2.21
N ARG A 19 13.18 -22.59 1.31
CA ARG A 19 13.41 -22.83 -0.12
C ARG A 19 13.51 -21.55 -0.96
N ALA A 20 13.12 -20.41 -0.40
CA ALA A 20 13.20 -19.12 -1.06
C ALA A 20 14.62 -18.83 -1.55
N ASN A 21 14.74 -18.35 -2.79
CA ASN A 21 16.01 -18.07 -3.46
C ASN A 21 16.12 -16.66 -4.06
N LYS A 22 15.01 -15.92 -4.15
CA LYS A 22 14.95 -14.61 -4.81
C LYS A 22 14.37 -13.55 -3.88
N SER A 23 13.15 -13.76 -3.40
CA SER A 23 12.44 -12.74 -2.62
C SER A 23 11.45 -13.33 -1.63
N ILE A 24 11.27 -12.65 -0.51
CA ILE A 24 10.21 -12.91 0.47
C ILE A 24 9.56 -11.58 0.79
N VAL A 25 8.24 -11.48 0.61
CA VAL A 25 7.45 -10.31 1.00
C VAL A 25 6.36 -10.75 1.95
N ILE A 26 6.30 -10.16 3.15
CA ILE A 26 5.28 -10.45 4.17
C ILE A 26 4.54 -9.17 4.50
N LEU A 27 3.23 -9.16 4.29
CA LEU A 27 2.30 -8.13 4.75
C LEU A 27 1.58 -8.68 5.96
N SER A 28 1.80 -8.06 7.12
CA SER A 28 1.12 -8.42 8.36
C SER A 28 0.80 -7.15 9.14
N PRO A 29 -0.48 -6.87 9.43
CA PRO A 29 -0.88 -5.57 9.97
C PRO A 29 -0.44 -5.37 11.42
N PHE A 30 -0.08 -6.45 12.11
CA PHE A 30 0.36 -6.44 13.49
C PHE A 30 1.59 -7.33 13.64
N MET A 31 2.35 -7.08 14.70
CA MET A 31 3.55 -7.80 15.10
C MET A 31 3.57 -7.95 16.62
N THR A 32 4.05 -9.09 17.11
CA THR A 32 4.33 -9.32 18.53
C THR A 32 5.70 -9.97 18.68
N GLY A 33 6.34 -9.83 19.84
CA GLY A 33 7.61 -10.51 20.12
C GLY A 33 7.61 -12.00 19.74
N PRO A 34 6.67 -12.81 20.27
CA PRO A 34 6.57 -14.23 19.91
C PRO A 34 6.31 -14.48 18.42
N GLY A 35 5.48 -13.65 17.77
CA GLY A 35 5.16 -13.80 16.36
C GLY A 35 6.33 -13.50 15.44
N VAL A 36 7.18 -12.53 15.79
CA VAL A 36 8.43 -12.22 15.07
C VAL A 36 9.50 -13.26 15.36
N ALA A 37 9.67 -13.66 16.62
CA ALA A 37 10.65 -14.66 17.04
C ALA A 37 10.47 -16.00 16.31
N ARG A 38 9.23 -16.36 15.97
CA ARG A 38 8.92 -17.55 15.16
C ARG A 38 9.63 -17.57 13.80
N TRP A 39 9.88 -16.40 13.21
CA TRP A 39 10.36 -16.28 11.84
C TRP A 39 11.76 -15.67 11.72
N VAL A 40 12.24 -14.98 12.76
CA VAL A 40 13.47 -14.15 12.68
C VAL A 40 14.68 -14.92 12.18
N ASP A 41 14.88 -16.16 12.62
CA ASP A 41 16.03 -16.97 12.19
C ASP A 41 15.89 -17.45 10.75
N ALA A 42 14.68 -17.81 10.31
CA ALA A 42 14.42 -18.18 8.92
C ALA A 42 14.60 -16.98 7.96
N LEU A 43 14.16 -15.79 8.38
CA LEU A 43 14.34 -14.56 7.61
C LEU A 43 15.82 -14.15 7.58
N ARG A 44 16.54 -14.22 8.71
CA ARG A 44 17.99 -13.97 8.76
C ARG A 44 18.73 -14.91 7.82
N ALA A 45 18.47 -16.20 7.92
CA ALA A 45 19.08 -17.19 7.04
C ALA A 45 18.74 -16.96 5.56
N ALA A 46 17.56 -16.42 5.24
CA ALA A 46 17.22 -16.05 3.87
C ALA A 46 18.02 -14.84 3.38
N VAL A 47 18.13 -13.78 4.19
CA VAL A 47 18.97 -12.61 3.89
C VAL A 47 20.44 -13.02 3.70
N GLU A 48 20.98 -13.89 4.56
CA GLU A 48 22.36 -14.41 4.44
C GLU A 48 22.59 -15.21 3.15
N ARG A 49 21.53 -15.84 2.60
CA ARG A 49 21.58 -16.49 1.27
C ARG A 49 21.43 -15.50 0.11
N GLY A 50 21.30 -14.20 0.37
CA GLY A 50 21.07 -13.17 -0.64
C GLY A 50 19.61 -13.05 -1.09
N VAL A 51 18.66 -13.69 -0.41
CA VAL A 51 17.23 -13.52 -0.68
C VAL A 51 16.82 -12.13 -0.21
N GLN A 52 16.14 -11.37 -1.06
CA GLN A 52 15.67 -10.04 -0.66
C GLN A 52 14.39 -10.18 0.19
N VAL A 53 14.42 -9.69 1.42
CA VAL A 53 13.30 -9.86 2.36
C VAL A 53 12.68 -8.52 2.69
N ARG A 54 11.36 -8.43 2.52
CA ARG A 54 10.55 -7.24 2.85
C ARG A 54 9.39 -7.61 3.78
N VAL A 55 9.23 -6.83 4.84
CA VAL A 55 8.10 -6.90 5.76
C VAL A 55 7.35 -5.57 5.72
N VAL A 56 6.03 -5.61 5.55
CA VAL A 56 5.17 -4.44 5.62
C VAL A 56 4.23 -4.61 6.80
N THR A 57 4.22 -3.64 7.71
CA THR A 57 3.37 -3.64 8.89
C THR A 57 2.77 -2.25 9.16
N ARG A 58 1.86 -2.14 10.13
CA ARG A 58 1.29 -0.84 10.51
C ARG A 58 2.28 -0.04 11.37
N PRO A 59 2.15 1.29 11.44
CA PRO A 59 2.87 2.08 12.44
C PRO A 59 2.50 1.64 13.85
N ALA A 60 3.49 1.60 14.76
CA ALA A 60 3.32 1.16 16.16
C ALA A 60 2.16 1.86 16.89
N LYS A 61 1.94 3.16 16.63
CA LYS A 61 0.85 3.96 17.19
C LYS A 61 -0.56 3.46 16.84
N GLU A 62 -0.69 2.60 15.83
CA GLU A 62 -1.96 2.07 15.34
C GLU A 62 -2.31 0.68 15.89
N PHE A 63 -1.44 0.08 16.72
CA PHE A 63 -1.64 -1.29 17.19
C PHE A 63 -2.74 -1.41 18.26
N GLY A 64 -3.08 -0.31 18.94
CA GLY A 64 -4.04 -0.29 20.05
C GLY A 64 -3.47 -0.95 21.31
N GLY A 65 -3.32 -0.19 22.40
CA GLY A 65 -2.65 -0.67 23.63
C GLY A 65 -1.15 -0.37 23.68
N GLY A 66 -0.59 -0.30 24.89
CA GLY A 66 0.70 0.35 25.25
C GLY A 66 2.01 -0.28 24.76
N GLY A 67 2.07 -0.83 23.55
CA GLY A 67 3.23 -1.55 23.01
C GLY A 67 4.08 -0.78 21.99
N THR A 68 4.00 0.55 21.92
CA THR A 68 4.67 1.32 20.85
C THR A 68 6.19 1.15 20.84
N ALA A 69 6.81 1.09 22.03
CA ALA A 69 8.25 0.87 22.19
C ALA A 69 8.66 -0.56 21.76
N GLU A 70 7.87 -1.57 22.14
CA GLU A 70 8.13 -2.97 21.76
C GLU A 70 8.09 -3.12 20.23
N VAL A 71 7.05 -2.60 19.58
CA VAL A 71 6.92 -2.69 18.11
C VAL A 71 8.08 -1.94 17.43
N ALA A 72 8.49 -0.79 17.96
CA ALA A 72 9.65 -0.07 17.44
C ALA A 72 10.95 -0.88 17.55
N GLU A 73 11.16 -1.61 18.65
CA GLU A 73 12.28 -2.54 18.80
C GLU A 73 12.21 -3.71 17.81
N LEU A 74 11.02 -4.29 17.59
CA LEU A 74 10.84 -5.37 16.62
C LEU A 74 11.17 -4.91 15.19
N VAL A 75 10.71 -3.71 14.81
CA VAL A 75 11.05 -3.08 13.52
C VAL A 75 12.55 -2.86 13.40
N ARG A 76 13.20 -2.30 14.43
CA ARG A 76 14.66 -2.11 14.47
C ARG A 76 15.40 -3.44 14.34
N GLY A 77 14.96 -4.47 15.06
CA GLY A 77 15.57 -5.80 15.06
C GLY A 77 15.53 -6.46 13.68
N LEU A 78 14.38 -6.39 13.00
CA LEU A 78 14.24 -6.88 11.62
C LEU A 78 15.13 -6.09 10.65
N ARG A 79 15.15 -4.75 10.72
CA ARG A 79 16.03 -3.93 9.88
C ARG A 79 17.51 -4.27 10.09
N LYS A 80 17.92 -4.52 11.34
CA LYS A 80 19.30 -4.87 11.69
C LYS A 80 19.78 -6.19 11.06
N ILE A 81 18.88 -7.14 10.81
CA ILE A 81 19.21 -8.40 10.12
C ILE A 81 19.08 -8.31 8.59
N GLY A 82 18.93 -7.10 8.04
CA GLY A 82 18.86 -6.85 6.60
C GLY A 82 17.47 -7.03 5.97
N VAL A 83 16.42 -7.13 6.77
CA VAL A 83 15.04 -7.10 6.25
C VAL A 83 14.63 -5.65 5.98
N VAL A 84 14.12 -5.37 4.78
CA VAL A 84 13.45 -4.10 4.48
C VAL A 84 12.11 -4.07 5.23
N VAL A 85 11.96 -3.15 6.19
CA VAL A 85 10.70 -3.02 6.94
C VAL A 85 10.02 -1.70 6.61
N ASP A 86 8.83 -1.79 6.03
CA ASP A 86 8.01 -0.64 5.70
C ASP A 86 6.80 -0.51 6.61
N LEU A 87 6.49 0.73 6.97
CA LEU A 87 5.29 1.07 7.71
C LEU A 87 4.21 1.57 6.74
N ARG A 88 3.01 1.00 6.82
CA ARG A 88 1.84 1.40 6.02
C ARG A 88 0.64 1.64 6.92
N ALA A 89 0.18 2.90 6.97
CA ALA A 89 -0.95 3.30 7.78
C ALA A 89 -2.24 2.61 7.30
N ARG A 90 -3.06 2.12 8.25
CA ARG A 90 -4.37 1.49 8.00
C ARG A 90 -4.35 0.27 7.07
N MET A 91 -3.23 -0.45 6.98
CA MET A 91 -3.17 -1.74 6.28
C MET A 91 -3.84 -2.85 7.11
N HIS A 92 -4.41 -3.86 6.45
CA HIS A 92 -5.02 -5.05 7.08
C HIS A 92 -4.69 -6.36 6.35
N GLU A 93 -3.85 -6.28 5.33
CA GLU A 93 -3.45 -7.37 4.47
C GLU A 93 -2.59 -8.38 5.21
N LYS A 94 -2.92 -9.66 5.02
CA LYS A 94 -2.30 -10.83 5.65
C LYS A 94 -1.85 -11.77 4.55
N ILE A 95 -0.78 -11.34 3.89
CA ILE A 95 -0.34 -11.89 2.62
C ILE A 95 1.15 -12.18 2.75
N ALA A 96 1.63 -13.26 2.15
CA ALA A 96 3.04 -13.38 1.83
C ALA A 96 3.22 -13.78 0.37
N CYS A 97 4.25 -13.29 -0.29
CA CYS A 97 4.69 -13.79 -1.59
C CYS A 97 6.15 -14.23 -1.48
N VAL A 98 6.46 -15.41 -2.01
CA VAL A 98 7.81 -15.99 -2.06
C VAL A 98 8.21 -16.20 -3.51
N ASP A 99 9.38 -15.67 -3.87
CA ASP A 99 10.02 -15.72 -5.19
C ASP A 99 9.12 -15.27 -6.35
N ASP A 100 8.21 -14.32 -6.08
CA ASP A 100 7.18 -13.84 -7.03
C ASP A 100 6.31 -14.95 -7.64
N ARG A 101 6.26 -16.12 -7.00
CA ARG A 101 5.61 -17.33 -7.52
C ARG A 101 4.60 -17.92 -6.55
N ILE A 102 4.97 -18.01 -5.27
CA ILE A 102 4.13 -18.63 -4.23
C ILE A 102 3.42 -17.52 -3.48
N LEU A 103 2.10 -17.50 -3.54
CA LEU A 103 1.24 -16.58 -2.81
C LEU A 103 0.60 -17.31 -1.62
N TRP A 104 0.78 -16.74 -0.44
CA TRP A 104 0.00 -17.03 0.76
C TRP A 104 -0.99 -15.90 0.98
N HIS A 105 -2.28 -16.23 1.06
CA HIS A 105 -3.34 -15.25 1.25
C HIS A 105 -4.43 -15.81 2.17
N GLY A 106 -4.84 -15.05 3.19
CA GLY A 106 -5.92 -15.48 4.07
C GLY A 106 -6.14 -14.58 5.28
N SER A 107 -6.61 -15.16 6.37
CA SER A 107 -7.05 -14.45 7.57
C SER A 107 -5.98 -14.39 8.67
N LEU A 108 -4.89 -15.16 8.57
CA LEU A 108 -3.87 -15.31 9.61
C LEU A 108 -2.87 -14.14 9.65
N ASN A 109 -2.70 -13.51 10.82
CA ASN A 109 -1.64 -12.51 11.02
C ASN A 109 -0.26 -13.17 11.17
N ILE A 110 0.49 -13.26 10.08
CA ILE A 110 1.76 -14.01 10.01
C ILE A 110 2.73 -13.67 11.15
N LEU A 111 2.81 -12.39 11.56
CA LEU A 111 3.76 -11.90 12.56
C LEU A 111 3.16 -11.68 13.96
N SER A 112 1.87 -12.03 14.19
CA SER A 112 1.22 -11.77 15.48
C SER A 112 0.11 -12.77 15.87
N HIS A 113 -0.13 -13.80 15.07
CA HIS A 113 -1.17 -14.79 15.36
C HIS A 113 -0.89 -15.55 16.67
N ARG A 114 -1.95 -15.75 17.45
CA ARG A 114 -1.93 -16.53 18.71
C ARG A 114 -2.81 -17.77 18.61
N ASP A 115 -4.11 -17.63 18.86
CA ASP A 115 -5.03 -18.72 19.19
C ASP A 115 -6.39 -18.59 18.49
N THR A 116 -6.44 -17.90 17.35
CA THR A 116 -7.65 -17.80 16.52
C THR A 116 -7.71 -18.92 15.49
N SER A 117 -8.92 -19.31 15.08
CA SER A 117 -9.08 -20.18 13.92
C SER A 117 -8.86 -19.37 12.66
N GLU A 118 -8.00 -19.88 11.77
CA GLU A 118 -7.59 -19.16 10.57
C GLU A 118 -7.68 -20.03 9.32
N SER A 119 -7.77 -19.36 8.18
CA SER A 119 -7.66 -20.00 6.88
C SER A 119 -6.61 -19.28 6.04
N MET A 120 -5.75 -20.06 5.39
CA MET A 120 -4.71 -19.57 4.48
C MET A 120 -4.73 -20.41 3.21
N LEU A 121 -4.67 -19.74 2.06
CA LEU A 121 -4.49 -20.38 0.76
C LEU A 121 -3.05 -20.22 0.31
N ARG A 122 -2.43 -21.32 -0.12
CA ARG A 122 -1.13 -21.34 -0.81
C ARG A 122 -1.36 -21.58 -2.30
N LEU A 123 -1.00 -20.61 -3.13
CA LEU A 123 -1.18 -20.66 -4.58
C LEU A 123 0.17 -20.50 -5.28
N GLU A 124 0.47 -21.36 -6.26
CA GLU A 124 1.66 -21.23 -7.10
C GLU A 124 1.27 -20.59 -8.43
N ILE A 125 1.03 -19.29 -8.40
CA ILE A 125 0.50 -18.53 -9.53
C ILE A 125 1.28 -17.21 -9.61
N PRO A 126 2.36 -17.14 -10.40
CA PRO A 126 3.16 -15.92 -10.53
C PRO A 126 2.34 -14.69 -10.91
N THR A 127 1.36 -14.87 -11.79
CA THR A 127 0.42 -13.81 -12.18
C THR A 127 -0.36 -13.24 -10.99
N ALA A 128 -0.70 -14.05 -9.99
CA ALA A 128 -1.39 -13.58 -8.79
C ALA A 128 -0.48 -12.69 -7.94
N CYS A 129 0.79 -13.08 -7.73
CA CYS A 129 1.77 -12.21 -7.07
C CYS A 129 1.97 -10.90 -7.84
N LEU A 130 2.07 -10.96 -9.18
CA LEU A 130 2.18 -9.76 -10.01
C LEU A 130 0.96 -8.84 -9.87
N LEU A 131 -0.26 -9.36 -9.96
CA LEU A 131 -1.48 -8.56 -9.84
C LEU A 131 -1.59 -7.90 -8.47
N LEU A 132 -1.33 -8.64 -7.38
CA LEU A 132 -1.34 -8.09 -6.03
C LEU A 132 -0.25 -7.02 -5.82
N SER A 133 0.93 -7.20 -6.42
CA SER A 133 2.01 -6.23 -6.31
C SER A 133 1.63 -4.82 -6.79
N THR A 134 0.70 -4.71 -7.74
CA THR A 134 0.34 -3.44 -8.40
C THR A 134 -0.24 -2.39 -7.45
N PHE A 135 -0.89 -2.80 -6.37
CA PHE A 135 -1.50 -1.90 -5.38
C PHE A 135 -1.01 -2.14 -3.95
N LEU A 136 -0.26 -3.21 -3.70
CA LEU A 136 0.35 -3.51 -2.40
C LEU A 136 1.81 -3.03 -2.30
N SER A 137 2.43 -2.66 -3.42
CA SER A 137 3.75 -2.04 -3.45
C SER A 137 3.65 -0.52 -3.58
N PRO A 138 4.57 0.25 -2.97
CA PRO A 138 4.57 1.69 -3.10
C PRO A 138 4.68 2.05 -4.59
N PRO A 139 4.08 3.16 -5.04
CA PRO A 139 4.22 3.59 -6.41
C PRO A 139 5.68 3.97 -6.61
N ALA A 140 6.50 3.06 -7.12
CA ALA A 140 7.91 3.32 -7.30
C ALA A 140 8.08 4.59 -8.13
N GLN A 141 8.93 5.51 -7.68
CA GLN A 141 9.47 6.55 -8.55
C GLN A 141 10.26 5.80 -9.63
N GLY A 142 9.69 5.66 -10.83
CA GLY A 142 10.35 4.99 -11.95
C GLY A 142 10.26 3.46 -11.95
N ARG A 143 9.15 2.84 -11.52
CA ARG A 143 8.92 1.42 -11.84
C ARG A 143 8.92 1.30 -13.37
N ALA A 144 9.95 0.70 -13.94
CA ALA A 144 9.99 0.41 -15.37
C ALA A 144 8.74 -0.40 -15.73
N ASP A 145 8.12 -0.08 -16.85
CA ASP A 145 7.05 -0.91 -17.42
C ASP A 145 7.57 -2.35 -17.55
N GLY A 146 6.94 -3.30 -16.83
CA GLY A 146 7.34 -4.72 -16.85
C GLY A 146 8.16 -5.22 -15.64
N ALA A 147 8.40 -4.42 -14.60
CA ALA A 147 9.07 -4.93 -13.39
C ALA A 147 8.27 -6.09 -12.75
N PRO A 148 8.85 -7.30 -12.62
CA PRO A 148 8.14 -8.47 -12.11
C PRO A 148 7.93 -8.36 -10.59
N GLY A 149 6.72 -8.66 -10.11
CA GLY A 149 6.50 -8.97 -8.70
C GLY A 149 6.45 -7.78 -7.74
N PHE A 150 6.56 -8.07 -6.44
CA PHE A 150 6.52 -7.04 -5.38
C PHE A 150 7.76 -6.15 -5.43
N ASP A 151 7.57 -4.84 -5.23
CA ASP A 151 8.71 -3.92 -5.14
C ASP A 151 9.47 -4.17 -3.84
N ILE A 152 10.74 -4.58 -3.96
CA ILE A 152 11.60 -4.85 -2.81
C ILE A 152 12.36 -3.59 -2.36
N ALA A 153 12.41 -2.54 -3.19
CA ALA A 153 13.09 -1.29 -2.84
C ALA A 153 12.47 -0.57 -1.62
N GLY A 154 11.26 -0.98 -1.21
CA GLY A 154 10.58 -0.47 -0.04
C GLY A 154 9.94 0.90 -0.26
N ASN A 155 9.57 1.58 0.83
CA ASN A 155 9.10 2.95 0.77
C ASN A 155 10.28 3.89 0.39
N PRO A 156 10.03 5.00 -0.34
CA PRO A 156 11.08 5.94 -0.67
C PRO A 156 11.68 6.58 0.59
N GLU A 157 12.98 6.80 0.58
CA GLU A 157 13.70 7.48 1.66
C GLU A 157 13.28 8.94 1.80
N CYS A 158 13.38 9.48 3.01
CA CYS A 158 13.04 10.86 3.31
C CYS A 158 13.97 11.84 2.55
N PRO A 159 13.43 12.84 1.84
CA PRO A 159 14.26 13.76 1.05
C PRO A 159 15.06 14.76 1.91
N ILE A 160 14.79 14.83 3.22
CA ILE A 160 15.45 15.76 4.15
C ILE A 160 16.58 15.05 4.91
N CYS A 161 16.31 13.88 5.48
CA CYS A 161 17.26 13.18 6.35
C CYS A 161 17.74 11.82 5.84
N GLY A 162 17.23 11.34 4.68
CA GLY A 162 17.50 9.99 4.17
C GLY A 162 16.87 8.86 4.98
N GLY A 163 16.19 9.17 6.09
CA GLY A 163 15.56 8.17 6.95
C GLY A 163 14.34 7.47 6.32
N PRO A 164 13.86 6.37 6.93
CA PRO A 164 12.71 5.64 6.44
C PRO A 164 11.42 6.46 6.52
N THR A 165 10.44 6.07 5.70
CA THR A 165 9.15 6.76 5.61
C THR A 165 7.96 5.82 5.78
N VAL A 166 6.85 6.39 6.22
CA VAL A 166 5.56 5.73 6.42
C VAL A 166 4.65 6.01 5.21
N TRP A 167 4.15 4.97 4.57
CA TRP A 167 3.11 5.05 3.56
C TRP A 167 1.78 5.47 4.18
N ASN A 168 1.23 6.57 3.69
CA ASN A 168 -0.11 7.06 4.02
C ASN A 168 -1.01 7.20 2.78
N ASN A 169 -2.30 6.95 2.96
CA ASN A 169 -3.33 7.19 1.92
C ASN A 169 -4.12 8.45 2.28
N GLY A 170 -4.03 9.50 1.48
CA GLY A 170 -4.75 10.76 1.66
C GLY A 170 -5.87 10.95 0.64
N ARG A 171 -6.64 12.04 0.78
CA ARG A 171 -7.68 12.44 -0.20
C ARG A 171 -7.13 12.59 -1.62
N TYR A 172 -5.87 13.01 -1.74
CA TYR A 172 -5.21 13.33 -3.01
C TYR A 172 -4.28 12.20 -3.50
N GLY A 173 -4.35 11.02 -2.89
CA GLY A 173 -3.52 9.87 -3.25
C GLY A 173 -2.51 9.47 -2.17
N ILE A 174 -1.55 8.65 -2.59
CA ILE A 174 -0.51 8.09 -1.71
C ILE A 174 0.54 9.16 -1.42
N TRP A 175 1.00 9.20 -0.18
CA TRP A 175 2.10 10.07 0.26
C TRP A 175 2.89 9.38 1.36
N PHE A 176 4.14 9.79 1.54
CA PHE A 176 5.06 9.23 2.51
C PHE A 176 5.47 10.31 3.51
N LYS A 177 5.50 9.97 4.79
CA LYS A 177 5.96 10.86 5.88
C LYS A 177 7.22 10.25 6.51
N CYS A 178 8.22 11.05 6.83
CA CYS A 178 9.36 10.58 7.63
C CYS A 178 8.90 9.90 8.94
N GLU A 179 9.58 8.81 9.32
CA GLU A 179 9.36 8.13 10.60
C GLU A 179 9.87 8.94 11.80
N ASP A 180 10.92 9.75 11.61
CA ASP A 180 11.48 10.60 12.66
C ASP A 180 10.50 11.73 13.02
N PRO A 181 10.01 11.80 14.27
CA PRO A 181 9.09 12.86 14.69
C PRO A 181 9.69 14.27 14.60
N ASN A 182 11.02 14.39 14.59
CA ASN A 182 11.72 15.67 14.48
C ASN A 182 11.98 16.08 13.01
N CYS A 183 11.58 15.26 12.04
CA CYS A 183 11.76 15.51 10.62
C CYS A 183 10.41 15.74 9.92
N GLU A 184 10.28 16.87 9.23
CA GLU A 184 9.06 17.23 8.49
C GLU A 184 9.03 16.68 7.04
N GLY A 185 9.98 15.81 6.69
CA GLY A 185 10.11 15.29 5.33
C GLY A 185 8.86 14.55 4.87
N THR A 186 8.35 14.95 3.70
CA THR A 186 7.20 14.30 3.05
C THR A 186 7.42 14.13 1.55
N ILE A 187 6.85 13.07 0.99
CA ILE A 187 6.86 12.79 -0.46
C ILE A 187 5.42 12.57 -0.90
N LYS A 188 4.98 13.28 -1.95
CA LYS A 188 3.69 13.02 -2.58
C LYS A 188 3.92 12.11 -3.77
N SER A 189 3.21 10.98 -3.85
CA SER A 189 3.26 10.14 -5.03
C SER A 189 2.40 10.76 -6.13
N SER A 190 2.96 10.89 -7.34
CA SER A 190 2.27 11.42 -8.52
C SER A 190 1.22 10.48 -9.11
N ARG A 191 1.03 9.26 -8.56
CA ARG A 191 -0.07 8.38 -8.96
C ARG A 191 -1.39 8.82 -8.33
N GLY A 192 -1.98 9.88 -8.90
CA GLY A 192 -3.44 9.95 -9.02
C GLY A 192 -3.91 8.67 -9.72
N GLY A 193 -4.89 8.00 -9.12
CA GLY A 193 -5.24 6.61 -9.44
C GLY A 193 -5.29 6.31 -10.94
N ALA A 194 -4.47 5.34 -11.36
CA ALA A 194 -4.84 4.52 -12.50
C ALA A 194 -6.14 3.81 -12.08
N ARG A 195 -7.28 4.38 -12.46
CA ARG A 195 -8.47 3.57 -12.66
C ARG A 195 -8.01 2.44 -13.56
N SER A 196 -8.17 1.21 -13.09
CA SER A 196 -8.07 0.03 -13.92
C SER A 196 -8.78 0.33 -15.23
N SER A 197 -8.02 0.44 -16.32
CA SER A 197 -8.53 0.33 -17.67
C SER A 197 -8.98 -1.12 -17.85
N GLY A 198 -10.08 -1.46 -17.18
CA GLY A 198 -10.77 -2.71 -17.34
C GLY A 198 -11.40 -2.73 -18.72
N GLY A 199 -10.86 -3.59 -19.57
CA GLY A 199 -11.55 -4.24 -20.68
C GLY A 199 -12.04 -3.33 -21.80
N ARG A 200 -11.36 -3.40 -22.96
CA ARG A 200 -12.08 -3.29 -24.24
C ARG A 200 -13.21 -4.31 -24.25
N ARG A 201 -14.44 -3.87 -23.99
CA ARG A 201 -15.64 -4.54 -24.48
C ARG A 201 -16.03 -3.87 -25.79
N THR A 202 -15.72 -4.55 -26.88
CA THR A 202 -16.41 -4.41 -28.16
C THR A 202 -17.87 -4.82 -27.95
N GLY A 203 -18.81 -3.94 -28.25
CA GLY A 203 -20.25 -4.25 -28.19
C GLY A 203 -21.07 -3.01 -27.87
N GLY A 204 -21.81 -2.51 -28.87
CA GLY A 204 -22.44 -1.20 -28.86
C GLY A 204 -23.67 -1.03 -27.97
N GLY A 205 -24.11 0.24 -27.89
CA GLY A 205 -25.37 0.63 -27.26
C GLY A 205 -25.33 2.07 -26.76
N ARG A 206 -26.06 2.95 -27.44
CA ARG A 206 -26.39 4.36 -27.13
C ARG A 206 -26.64 4.57 -25.61
N ARG A 207 -26.24 5.66 -24.96
CA ARG A 207 -26.80 7.03 -25.07
C ARG A 207 -25.85 8.06 -24.44
N GLY A 208 -25.81 9.26 -25.01
CA GLY A 208 -25.05 10.40 -24.51
C GLY A 208 -25.50 10.87 -23.13
N GLY A 209 -24.52 11.38 -22.37
CA GLY A 209 -24.70 12.14 -21.15
C GLY A 209 -23.69 13.27 -21.13
N ALA A 210 -23.88 14.24 -22.05
CA ALA A 210 -23.24 15.53 -21.94
C ALA A 210 -23.73 16.19 -20.64
N ASN A 211 -22.81 16.49 -19.71
CA ASN A 211 -23.13 17.39 -18.62
C ASN A 211 -22.83 18.80 -19.15
N PRO A 212 -23.84 19.68 -19.33
CA PRO A 212 -23.64 20.93 -20.06
C PRO A 212 -22.67 21.84 -19.30
N GLU A 213 -21.69 22.38 -20.02
CA GLU A 213 -20.94 23.55 -19.58
C GLU A 213 -21.93 24.72 -19.57
N VAL A 214 -22.24 25.27 -18.39
CA VAL A 214 -23.45 26.09 -18.21
C VAL A 214 -23.25 27.55 -18.67
N SER A 215 -22.03 28.09 -18.59
CA SER A 215 -21.69 29.42 -19.11
C SER A 215 -20.20 29.77 -18.94
N PRO A 216 -19.65 30.72 -19.72
CA PRO A 216 -18.35 31.34 -19.43
C PRO A 216 -18.37 32.10 -18.11
N CYS A 217 -17.23 32.16 -17.43
CA CYS A 217 -17.07 32.94 -16.21
C CYS A 217 -17.07 34.45 -16.56
N PRO A 218 -17.92 35.27 -15.90
CA PRO A 218 -18.05 36.70 -16.22
C PRO A 218 -16.89 37.56 -15.69
N GLU A 219 -16.01 37.00 -14.85
CA GLU A 219 -14.86 37.72 -14.30
C GLU A 219 -13.86 38.16 -15.40
N PRO A 220 -13.59 39.48 -15.51
CA PRO A 220 -12.66 40.02 -16.50
C PRO A 220 -11.27 39.39 -16.39
N GLY A 221 -10.75 38.88 -17.51
CA GLY A 221 -9.42 38.24 -17.55
C GLY A 221 -9.35 36.82 -16.98
N CYS A 222 -10.46 36.21 -16.55
CA CYS A 222 -10.45 34.84 -16.03
C CYS A 222 -10.40 33.79 -17.15
N GLY A 223 -11.21 33.95 -18.21
CA GLY A 223 -11.34 33.00 -19.32
C GLY A 223 -11.83 31.59 -18.94
N GLY A 224 -12.28 31.40 -17.69
CA GLY A 224 -12.76 30.11 -17.18
C GLY A 224 -14.23 29.83 -17.52
N VAL A 225 -14.72 28.65 -17.15
CA VAL A 225 -16.12 28.25 -17.33
C VAL A 225 -16.79 27.92 -15.99
N LEU A 226 -18.09 28.14 -15.89
CA LEU A 226 -18.89 27.81 -14.72
C LEU A 226 -19.29 26.34 -14.72
N ARG A 227 -18.98 25.65 -13.62
CA ARG A 227 -19.27 24.22 -13.43
C ARG A 227 -20.10 24.00 -12.18
N LYS A 228 -21.07 23.08 -12.26
CA LYS A 228 -21.88 22.63 -11.13
C LYS A 228 -21.00 21.97 -10.06
N ARG A 229 -21.01 22.54 -8.87
CA ARG A 229 -20.34 22.07 -7.64
C ARG A 229 -21.37 21.85 -6.55
N LYS A 230 -21.02 21.08 -5.52
CA LYS A 230 -21.88 20.84 -4.35
C LYS A 230 -21.37 21.67 -3.17
N GLY A 231 -22.25 22.47 -2.57
CA GLY A 231 -21.98 23.27 -1.38
C GLY A 231 -22.88 22.88 -0.21
N ARG A 232 -22.64 23.50 0.96
CA ARG A 232 -23.42 23.27 2.19
C ARG A 232 -24.91 23.61 2.02
N TYR A 233 -25.24 24.57 1.15
CA TYR A 233 -26.60 25.06 0.92
C TYR A 233 -27.23 24.53 -0.37
N GLY A 234 -26.67 23.46 -0.95
CA GLY A 234 -27.12 22.91 -2.23
C GLY A 234 -26.10 23.07 -3.36
N PRO A 235 -26.45 22.63 -4.58
CA PRO A 235 -25.58 22.78 -5.74
C PRO A 235 -25.44 24.26 -6.13
N PHE A 236 -24.24 24.66 -6.56
CA PHE A 236 -23.95 26.01 -7.06
C PHE A 236 -22.99 25.93 -8.25
N LEU A 237 -22.97 26.95 -9.12
CA LEU A 237 -22.01 27.07 -10.21
C LEU A 237 -20.77 27.76 -9.68
N GLY A 238 -19.58 27.19 -9.93
CA GLY A 238 -18.31 27.80 -9.54
C GLY A 238 -17.31 27.79 -10.68
N CYS A 239 -16.50 28.84 -10.77
CA CYS A 239 -15.48 28.96 -11.81
C CYS A 239 -14.51 27.77 -11.81
N SER A 240 -14.15 27.28 -13.00
CA SER A 240 -13.13 26.26 -13.20
C SER A 240 -11.76 26.67 -12.64
N ASN A 241 -11.47 27.97 -12.57
CA ASN A 241 -10.16 28.52 -12.20
C ASN A 241 -10.02 28.82 -10.69
N TYR A 242 -10.95 28.38 -9.85
CA TYR A 242 -10.78 28.44 -8.39
C TYR A 242 -9.50 27.70 -7.94
N PRO A 243 -8.67 28.25 -7.02
CA PRO A 243 -8.93 29.40 -6.15
C PRO A 243 -8.55 30.78 -6.73
N LYS A 244 -7.97 30.82 -7.93
CA LYS A 244 -7.52 32.06 -8.58
C LYS A 244 -8.69 32.95 -9.00
N CYS A 245 -9.82 32.34 -9.37
CA CYS A 245 -11.10 33.01 -9.56
C CYS A 245 -12.14 32.41 -8.62
N ARG A 246 -12.74 33.24 -7.75
CA ARG A 246 -13.69 32.81 -6.71
C ARG A 246 -15.16 33.05 -7.07
N HIS A 247 -15.45 33.35 -8.34
CA HIS A 247 -16.81 33.57 -8.81
C HIS A 247 -17.68 32.33 -8.62
N THR A 248 -18.88 32.55 -8.09
CA THR A 248 -19.90 31.53 -7.88
C THR A 248 -21.29 32.08 -8.14
N GLU A 249 -22.16 31.27 -8.73
CA GLU A 249 -23.56 31.59 -8.98
C GLU A 249 -24.45 30.52 -8.35
N ARG A 250 -25.63 30.93 -7.86
CA ARG A 250 -26.63 29.98 -7.36
C ARG A 250 -27.36 29.38 -8.56
N MET A 251 -27.59 28.07 -8.52
CA MET A 251 -28.58 27.47 -9.40
C MET A 251 -29.94 27.70 -8.75
N GLU A 252 -30.84 28.37 -9.46
CA GLU A 252 -32.28 28.36 -9.15
C GLU A 252 -32.86 26.94 -9.26
#